data_AF-A0A8S3ICC4-F1
#
_entry.id   AF-A0A8S3ICC4-F1
#
_cell.length_a   1.000
_cell.length_b   1.000
_cell.length_c   1.000
_cell.angle_alpha   90.00
_cell.angle_beta   90.00
_cell.angle_gamma   90.00
#
_symmetry.space_group_name_H-M   'P 1'
#
loop_
_entity.id
_entity.type
_entity.pdbx_description
1 polymer ?
#
loop_
_entity_poly.entity_id
_entity_poly.type
_entity_poly.pdbx_seq_one_letter_code
_entity_poly.pdbx_strand_id
1 'polypeptide(L)'
;MSLESARIVPVVLGWARYDHYIPSSGYIDVRNFATPRQLAVYIDYLDKNTTAYLEYFHWRQYAIHIKIPKYICELCLKLFLDDRHHKKQSLQSIDQYWNRKMQCHRYWKDQTGKWIMK
;
A
#
# COMPACT_ATOMS: atom_id res chain seq x y z
N MET A 1 -12.87 -1.00 -3.08
CA MET A 1 -12.33 -2.06 -3.96
C MET A 1 -11.29 -2.81 -3.13
N SER A 2 -11.70 -3.88 -2.43
CA SER A 2 -10.76 -4.65 -1.61
C SER A 2 -9.87 -5.51 -2.51
N LEU A 3 -8.61 -5.73 -2.10
CA LEU A 3 -7.64 -6.59 -2.79
C LEU A 3 -8.15 -8.04 -3.01
N GLU A 4 -9.21 -8.44 -2.30
CA GLU A 4 -9.82 -9.77 -2.43
C GLU A 4 -10.57 -9.98 -3.75
N SER A 5 -11.08 -8.93 -4.40
CA SER A 5 -11.87 -9.07 -5.65
C SER A 5 -11.04 -8.99 -6.93
N ALA A 6 -9.79 -8.55 -6.85
CA ALA A 6 -8.93 -8.42 -8.03
C ALA A 6 -8.04 -9.66 -8.19
N ARG A 7 -8.17 -10.38 -9.31
CA ARG A 7 -7.24 -11.45 -9.74
C ARG A 7 -6.00 -10.83 -10.39
N ILE A 8 -5.31 -10.00 -9.62
CA ILE A 8 -4.08 -9.33 -10.03
C ILE A 8 -2.98 -9.61 -9.00
N VAL A 9 -1.73 -9.55 -9.46
CA VAL A 9 -0.55 -9.56 -8.59
C VAL A 9 -0.18 -8.11 -8.25
N PRO A 10 -0.22 -7.70 -6.98
CA PRO A 10 0.18 -6.35 -6.59
C PRO A 10 1.68 -6.14 -6.77
N VAL A 11 2.06 -5.01 -7.40
CA VAL A 11 3.43 -4.48 -7.36
C VAL A 11 3.47 -3.38 -6.31
N VAL A 12 4.26 -3.56 -5.25
CA VAL A 12 4.23 -2.69 -4.07
C VAL A 12 5.57 -1.99 -3.86
N LEU A 13 5.49 -0.73 -3.43
CA LEU A 13 6.63 0.09 -3.05
C LEU A 13 6.26 0.89 -1.81
N GLY A 14 7.01 0.70 -0.72
CA GLY A 14 6.72 1.38 0.54
C GLY A 14 7.66 0.98 1.66
N TRP A 15 7.38 1.51 2.86
CA TRP A 15 8.14 1.23 4.09
C TRP A 15 7.52 0.15 4.97
N ALA A 16 6.36 -0.38 4.57
CA ALA A 16 5.69 -1.42 5.33
C ALA A 16 6.44 -2.76 5.26
N ARG A 17 6.26 -3.55 6.32
CA ARG A 17 6.64 -4.96 6.38
C ARG A 17 5.47 -5.82 5.90
N TYR A 18 5.34 -5.96 4.58
CA TYR A 18 4.23 -6.69 3.97
C TYR A 18 4.25 -8.19 4.32
N ASP A 19 5.43 -8.74 4.59
CA ASP A 19 5.66 -10.12 5.06
C ASP A 19 4.90 -10.48 6.35
N HIS A 20 4.51 -9.48 7.16
CA HIS A 20 3.71 -9.70 8.37
C HIS A 20 2.25 -10.02 8.09
N TYR A 21 1.75 -9.67 6.92
CA TYR A 21 0.31 -9.71 6.59
C TYR A 21 0.03 -10.58 5.38
N ILE A 22 0.96 -10.65 4.43
CA ILE A 22 0.81 -11.36 3.17
C ILE A 22 2.09 -12.18 2.95
N PRO A 23 1.98 -13.48 2.61
CA PRO A 23 3.13 -14.27 2.19
C PRO A 23 3.91 -13.58 1.07
N SER A 24 5.24 -13.72 1.05
CA SER A 24 6.10 -13.12 0.02
C SER A 24 5.74 -13.56 -1.40
N SER A 25 5.10 -14.72 -1.57
CA SER A 25 4.57 -15.20 -2.84
C SER A 25 3.28 -14.51 -3.28
N GLY A 26 2.73 -13.57 -2.51
CA GLY A 26 1.46 -12.90 -2.84
C GLY A 26 1.58 -11.51 -3.46
N TYR A 27 2.78 -10.98 -3.61
CA TYR A 27 3.04 -9.66 -4.17
C TYR A 27 4.47 -9.57 -4.73
N ILE A 28 4.71 -8.56 -5.57
CA ILE A 28 6.04 -8.21 -6.06
C ILE A 28 6.52 -6.98 -5.30
N ASP A 29 7.53 -7.15 -4.44
CA ASP A 29 8.18 -6.02 -3.77
C ASP A 29 9.21 -5.39 -4.70
N VAL A 30 9.04 -4.11 -5.02
CA VAL A 30 9.98 -3.36 -5.85
C VAL A 30 11.39 -3.33 -5.23
N ARG A 31 11.49 -3.40 -3.89
CA ARG A 31 12.78 -3.36 -3.17
C ARG A 31 13.63 -4.62 -3.37
N ASN A 32 13.05 -5.70 -3.89
CA ASN A 32 13.77 -6.93 -4.21
C ASN A 32 14.57 -6.84 -5.52
N PHE A 33 14.41 -5.75 -6.28
CA PHE A 33 15.12 -5.52 -7.54
C PHE A 33 16.11 -4.38 -7.38
N ALA A 34 17.34 -4.55 -7.88
CA ALA A 34 18.37 -3.52 -7.76
C ALA A 34 18.04 -2.27 -8.60
N THR A 35 17.26 -2.43 -9.67
CA THR A 35 16.85 -1.32 -10.55
C THR A 35 15.41 -1.50 -11.06
N PRO A 36 14.70 -0.40 -11.41
CA PRO A 36 13.39 -0.49 -12.07
C PRO A 36 13.43 -1.27 -13.39
N ARG A 37 14.56 -1.26 -14.10
CA ARG A 37 14.72 -2.03 -15.35
C ARG A 37 14.68 -3.54 -15.10
N GLN A 38 15.29 -4.02 -14.02
CA GLN A 38 15.23 -5.44 -13.66
C GLN A 38 13.80 -5.86 -13.28
N LEU A 39 13.07 -5.01 -12.56
CA LEU A 39 11.65 -5.24 -12.29
C LEU A 39 10.84 -5.33 -13.60
N ALA A 40 11.06 -4.42 -14.55
CA ALA A 40 10.37 -4.45 -15.83
C ALA A 40 10.66 -5.74 -16.62
N VAL A 41 11.91 -6.20 -16.63
CA VAL A 41 12.29 -7.50 -17.24
C VAL A 41 11.58 -8.67 -16.55
N TYR A 42 11.46 -8.63 -15.23
CA TYR A 42 10.75 -9.68 -14.49
C TYR A 42 9.24 -9.68 -14.78
N ILE A 43 8.63 -8.49 -14.88
CA ILE A 43 7.21 -8.36 -15.25
C ILE A 43 6.97 -8.89 -16.68
N ASP A 44 7.86 -8.58 -17.63
CA ASP A 44 7.80 -9.12 -19.00
C ASP A 44 7.96 -10.65 -19.03
N TYR A 45 8.81 -11.22 -18.17
CA TYR A 45 8.89 -12.66 -17.98
C TYR A 45 7.57 -13.26 -17.47
N LEU A 46 6.94 -12.64 -16.48
CA LEU A 46 5.66 -13.12 -15.93
C LEU A 46 4.52 -13.04 -16.94
N ASP A 47 4.48 -11.99 -17.76
CA ASP A 47 3.49 -11.84 -18.84
C ASP A 47 3.59 -12.97 -19.88
N LYS A 48 4.82 -13.41 -20.17
CA LYS A 48 5.10 -14.50 -21.13
C LYS A 48 5.05 -15.90 -20.51
N ASN A 49 5.01 -16.01 -19.19
CA ASN A 49 5.02 -17.28 -18.47
C ASN A 49 3.82 -17.40 -17.54
N THR A 50 2.72 -17.91 -18.08
CA THR A 50 1.47 -18.13 -17.36
C THR A 50 1.66 -18.95 -16.09
N THR A 51 2.49 -20.00 -16.12
CA THR A 51 2.72 -20.85 -14.93
C THR A 51 3.35 -20.04 -13.81
N ALA A 52 4.41 -19.28 -14.09
CA ALA A 52 5.07 -18.44 -13.10
C ALA A 52 4.14 -17.31 -12.58
N TYR A 53 3.31 -16.73 -13.46
CA TYR A 53 2.31 -15.75 -13.02
C TYR A 53 1.26 -16.38 -12.09
N LEU A 54 0.81 -17.60 -12.38
CA LEU A 54 -0.20 -18.29 -11.57
C LEU A 54 0.31 -18.73 -10.19
N GLU A 55 1.62 -18.97 -10.04
CA GLU A 55 2.25 -19.27 -8.74
C GLU A 55 1.97 -18.18 -7.69
N TYR A 56 1.83 -16.92 -8.11
CA TYR A 56 1.50 -15.80 -7.22
C TYR A 56 0.10 -15.87 -6.59
N PHE A 57 -0.77 -16.79 -7.03
CA PHE A 57 -2.11 -16.96 -6.48
C PHE A 57 -2.23 -18.16 -5.53
N HIS A 58 -1.19 -19.01 -5.44
CA HIS A 58 -1.23 -20.22 -4.60
C HIS A 58 -1.47 -19.93 -3.12
N TRP A 59 -1.00 -18.80 -2.60
CA TRP A 59 -1.21 -18.44 -1.20
C TRP A 59 -2.70 -18.22 -0.86
N ARG A 60 -3.54 -17.89 -1.84
CA ARG A 60 -4.96 -17.58 -1.61
C ARG A 60 -5.76 -18.79 -1.12
N GLN A 61 -5.30 -20.02 -1.40
CA GLN A 61 -5.94 -21.24 -0.88
C GLN A 61 -5.86 -21.34 0.65
N TYR A 62 -4.94 -20.58 1.27
CA TYR A 62 -4.75 -20.51 2.72
C TYR A 62 -5.24 -19.18 3.31
N ALA A 63 -5.81 -18.29 2.48
CA ALA A 63 -6.28 -16.99 2.94
C ALA A 63 -7.57 -17.15 3.75
N ILE A 64 -7.59 -16.55 4.95
CA ILE A 64 -8.80 -16.47 5.76
C ILE A 64 -9.61 -15.28 5.25
N HIS A 65 -10.81 -15.55 4.74
CA HIS A 65 -11.74 -14.48 4.37
C HIS A 65 -12.23 -13.76 5.63
N ILE A 66 -11.67 -12.58 5.88
CA ILE A 66 -12.16 -11.70 6.93
C ILE A 66 -13.41 -11.02 6.38
N LYS A 67 -14.59 -11.43 6.89
CA LYS A 67 -15.81 -10.67 6.63
C LYS A 67 -15.62 -9.27 7.19
N ILE A 68 -15.68 -8.26 6.33
CA ILE A 68 -15.69 -6.87 6.77
C ILE A 68 -16.87 -6.73 7.75
N PRO A 69 -16.61 -6.36 9.01
CA PRO A 69 -17.68 -6.23 9.98
C PRO A 69 -18.67 -5.16 9.53
N LYS A 70 -19.97 -5.40 9.73
CA LYS A 70 -21.04 -4.47 9.32
C LYS A 70 -20.81 -3.04 9.82
N TYR A 71 -20.22 -2.88 11.00
CA TYR A 71 -19.92 -1.57 11.58
C TYR A 71 -18.95 -0.73 10.74
N ILE A 72 -18.06 -1.33 9.94
CA ILE A 72 -17.17 -0.59 9.03
C ILE A 72 -18.01 0.09 7.94
N CYS A 73 -18.96 -0.64 7.35
CA CYS A 73 -19.86 -0.08 6.33
C CYS A 73 -20.72 1.04 6.91
N GLU A 74 -21.25 0.85 8.11
CA GLU A 74 -22.03 1.88 8.82
C GLU A 74 -21.19 3.13 9.13
N LEU A 75 -19.93 2.95 9.54
CA LEU A 75 -19.00 4.05 9.76
C LEU A 75 -18.72 4.81 8.46
N CYS A 76 -18.42 4.09 7.37
CA CYS A 76 -18.19 4.69 6.05
C CYS A 76 -19.40 5.49 5.58
N LEU A 77 -20.62 4.96 5.74
CA LEU A 77 -21.86 5.67 5.41
C LEU A 77 -22.02 6.94 6.25
N LYS A 78 -21.78 6.85 7.57
CA LYS A 78 -21.87 8.03 8.46
C LYS A 78 -20.85 9.10 8.10
N LEU A 79 -19.60 8.73 7.78
CA LEU A 79 -18.58 9.68 7.33
C LEU A 79 -18.94 10.31 5.98
N PHE A 80 -19.50 9.53 5.05
CA PHE A 80 -19.93 10.02 3.75
C PHE A 80 -21.18 10.91 3.82
N LEU A 81 -22.05 10.72 4.81
CA LEU A 81 -23.24 11.55 5.02
C LEU A 81 -22.99 12.72 5.99
N ASP A 82 -21.81 12.80 6.62
CA ASP A 82 -21.47 13.89 7.54
C ASP A 82 -20.94 15.11 6.78
N ASP A 83 -21.85 16.06 6.50
CA ASP A 83 -21.54 17.32 5.83
C ASP A 83 -20.57 18.23 6.62
N ARG A 84 -20.34 17.97 7.91
CA ARG A 84 -19.39 18.75 8.74
C ARG A 84 -17.93 18.49 8.35
N HIS A 85 -17.65 17.34 7.73
CA HIS A 85 -16.31 16.93 7.32
C HIS A 85 -16.04 17.10 5.81
N HIS A 86 -17.05 17.51 5.02
CA HIS A 86 -16.92 17.81 3.59
C HIS A 86 -16.29 19.18 3.31
N LYS A 87 -15.28 19.60 4.08
CA LYS A 87 -14.37 20.63 3.59
C LYS A 87 -13.61 20.01 2.42
N LYS A 88 -14.12 20.19 1.20
CA LYS A 88 -13.36 19.97 -0.03
C LYS A 88 -12.12 20.84 0.04
N GLN A 89 -11.02 20.26 0.50
CA GLN A 89 -9.72 20.87 0.39
C GLN A 89 -9.23 20.55 -1.01
N SER A 90 -9.41 21.49 -1.94
CA SER A 90 -8.75 21.43 -3.23
C SER A 90 -7.28 21.75 -3.00
N LEU A 91 -6.42 20.73 -3.10
CA LEU A 91 -4.99 20.96 -3.13
C LEU A 91 -4.66 21.66 -4.45
N GLN A 92 -4.15 22.89 -4.39
CA GLN A 92 -3.76 23.64 -5.58
C GLN A 92 -2.59 22.98 -6.32
N SER A 93 -1.75 22.25 -5.58
CA SER A 93 -0.65 21.49 -6.13
C SER A 93 -0.38 20.26 -5.26
N ILE A 94 -0.43 19.09 -5.89
CA ILE A 94 -0.03 17.82 -5.29
C ILE A 94 1.46 17.86 -4.94
N ASP A 95 2.30 18.45 -5.81
CA ASP A 95 3.73 18.58 -5.57
C ASP A 95 4.06 19.40 -4.35
N GLN A 96 3.36 20.52 -4.11
CA GLN A 96 3.55 21.33 -2.90
C GLN A 96 3.09 20.59 -1.65
N TYR A 97 1.95 19.90 -1.73
CA TYR A 97 1.42 19.14 -0.61
C TYR A 97 2.36 17.98 -0.23
N TRP A 98 2.77 17.16 -1.19
CA TRP A 98 3.65 16.00 -0.96
C TRP A 98 5.16 16.33 -0.99
N ASN A 99 5.53 17.60 -1.01
CA ASN A 99 6.92 18.05 -0.98
C ASN A 99 7.61 17.63 0.33
N ARG A 100 8.82 17.07 0.22
CA ARG A 100 9.72 16.81 1.37
C ARG A 100 9.93 18.02 2.28
N LYS A 101 9.88 19.26 1.76
CA LYS A 101 10.04 20.50 2.53
C LYS A 101 8.86 20.80 3.46
N MET A 102 7.65 20.26 3.21
CA MET A 102 6.46 20.53 4.03
C MET A 102 5.99 19.33 4.86
N GLN A 103 6.21 18.09 4.39
CA GLN A 103 5.66 16.89 5.07
C GLN A 103 6.71 15.94 5.66
N CYS A 104 7.99 16.06 5.30
CA CYS A 104 9.04 15.28 5.96
C CYS A 104 9.61 16.08 7.13
N HIS A 105 8.93 16.06 8.28
CA HIS A 105 9.57 16.50 9.52
C HIS A 105 10.71 15.54 9.84
N ARG A 106 11.94 16.06 9.88
CA ARG A 106 13.06 15.30 10.43
C ARG A 106 12.83 15.23 11.94
N TYR A 107 12.32 14.09 12.40
CA TYR A 107 12.28 13.78 13.82
C TYR A 107 13.66 13.25 14.22
N TRP A 108 14.25 13.81 15.27
CA TRP A 108 15.39 13.21 15.96
C TRP A 108 15.05 13.02 17.43
N LYS A 109 15.75 12.09 18.06
CA LYS A 109 15.74 11.95 19.51
C LYS A 109 16.72 12.95 20.11
N ASP A 110 16.27 13.72 21.10
CA ASP A 110 17.20 14.45 21.95
C ASP A 110 18.03 13.50 22.82
N GLN A 111 18.94 14.06 23.62
CA GLN A 111 19.80 13.29 24.52
C GLN A 111 19.01 12.48 25.57
N THR A 112 17.72 12.77 25.75
CA THR A 112 16.81 12.05 26.65
C THR A 112 15.95 11.00 25.93
N GLY A 113 16.12 10.85 24.61
CA GLY A 113 15.38 9.89 23.79
C GLY A 113 14.01 10.40 23.31
N LYS A 114 13.65 11.65 23.59
CA LYS A 114 12.36 12.25 23.23
C LYS A 114 12.40 12.80 21.80
N TRP A 115 11.33 12.53 21.04
CA TRP A 115 11.19 13.00 19.67
C TRP A 115 10.87 14.50 19.63
N ILE A 116 11.65 15.25 18.86
CA ILE A 116 11.46 16.68 18.62
C ILE A 116 11.41 16.97 17.11
N MET A 117 10.57 17.94 16.73
CA MET A 117 10.44 18.46 15.36
C MET A 117 11.25 19.77 15.21
N LYS A 118 11.93 19.99 14.07
CA LYS A 118 12.17 21.36 13.58
C LYS A 118 11.05 21.78 12.67
#